data_AF-A0A4Q4BPN2-F1
#
_entry.id   AF-A0A4Q4BPN2-F1
#
_cell.length_a   1.000
_cell.length_b   1.000
_cell.length_c   1.000
_cell.angle_alpha   90.00
_cell.angle_beta   90.00
_cell.angle_gamma   90.00
#
_symmetry.space_group_name_H-M   'P 1'
#
loop_
_entity.id
_entity.type
_entity.pdbx_description
1 polymer ?
#
loop_
_entity_poly.entity_id
_entity_poly.type
_entity_poly.pdbx_seq_one_letter_code
_entity_poly.pdbx_strand_id
1 'polypeptide(L)'
;MLITACLLPGYAWAQQDDRDYLTAFLEDTLSDAGRQVTVTGFAGALSSRATMRTLTIADDQGVWITLNGVVLDWSRSALLSGELNVSELSAQEIIIARMPDTGGG
;
A
#
# COMPACT_ATOMS: atom_id res chain seq x y z
N MET A 1 -3.93 47.05 0.60
CA MET A 1 -4.43 45.68 0.35
C MET A 1 -3.50 45.03 -0.66
N LEU A 2 -2.56 44.21 -0.20
CA LEU A 2 -1.75 43.34 -1.06
C LEU A 2 -1.33 42.15 -0.19
N ILE A 3 -2.13 41.09 -0.22
CA ILE A 3 -1.76 39.81 0.41
C ILE A 3 -0.98 39.07 -0.66
N THR A 4 0.34 39.13 -0.54
CA THR A 4 1.28 38.32 -1.31
C THR A 4 1.00 36.85 -1.05
N ALA A 5 0.37 36.19 -2.00
CA ALA A 5 0.24 34.73 -2.03
C ALA A 5 1.62 34.14 -2.39
N CYS A 6 2.41 33.81 -1.37
CA CYS A 6 3.60 32.99 -1.56
C CYS A 6 3.17 31.59 -2.02
N LEU A 7 3.51 31.30 -3.27
CA LEU A 7 3.64 29.97 -3.83
C LEU A 7 4.39 29.08 -2.84
N LEU A 8 3.75 27.99 -2.42
CA LEU A 8 4.42 26.93 -1.66
C LEU A 8 4.56 25.71 -2.57
N PRO A 9 5.58 25.67 -3.45
CA PRO A 9 5.89 24.48 -4.22
C PRO A 9 6.35 23.30 -3.34
N GLY A 10 6.51 23.47 -2.02
CA GLY A 10 7.04 22.46 -1.10
C GLY A 10 6.05 21.40 -0.60
N TYR A 11 4.73 21.63 -0.64
CA TYR A 11 3.76 20.63 -0.14
C TYR A 11 3.62 19.41 -1.04
N ALA A 12 3.83 19.59 -2.35
CA ALA A 12 3.75 18.50 -3.31
C ALA A 12 4.86 17.46 -3.10
N TRP A 13 6.05 17.90 -2.69
CA TRP A 13 7.21 17.02 -2.47
C TRP A 13 7.07 16.21 -1.18
N ALA A 14 6.72 16.86 -0.07
CA ALA A 14 6.51 16.17 1.21
C ALA A 14 5.43 15.08 1.13
N GLN A 15 4.33 15.34 0.41
CA GLN A 15 3.25 14.37 0.24
C GLN A 15 3.66 13.16 -0.62
N GLN A 16 4.64 13.34 -1.51
CA GLN A 16 5.13 12.30 -2.39
C GLN A 16 6.16 11.43 -1.66
N ASP A 17 7.09 12.06 -0.93
CA ASP A 17 8.05 11.37 -0.06
C ASP A 17 7.35 10.52 1.02
N ASP A 18 6.34 11.07 1.69
CA ASP A 18 5.55 10.35 2.69
C ASP A 18 4.83 9.12 2.08
N ARG A 19 4.36 9.24 0.83
CA ARG A 19 3.69 8.15 0.12
C ARG A 19 4.66 7.05 -0.25
N ASP A 20 5.82 7.42 -0.77
CA ASP A 20 6.84 6.46 -1.18
C ASP A 20 7.36 5.70 0.04
N TYR A 21 7.58 6.39 1.17
CA TYR A 21 7.91 5.76 2.45
C TYR A 21 6.83 4.79 2.92
N LEU A 22 5.55 5.16 2.91
CA LEU A 22 4.48 4.26 3.33
C LEU A 22 4.28 3.08 2.37
N THR A 23 4.48 3.29 1.08
CA THR A 23 4.43 2.20 0.09
C THR A 23 5.51 1.17 0.40
N ALA A 24 6.76 1.63 0.61
CA ALA A 24 7.85 0.76 0.99
C ALA A 24 7.59 0.06 2.34
N PHE A 25 7.08 0.78 3.34
CA PHE A 25 6.73 0.19 4.63
C PHE A 25 5.63 -0.87 4.53
N LEU A 26 4.59 -0.64 3.71
CA LEU A 26 3.53 -1.62 3.44
C LEU A 26 4.07 -2.84 2.73
N GLU A 27 4.92 -2.65 1.72
CA GLU A 27 5.56 -3.74 1.00
C GLU A 27 6.43 -4.56 1.96
N ASP A 28 7.22 -3.92 2.82
CA ASP A 28 8.05 -4.59 3.83
C ASP A 28 7.23 -5.35 4.86
N THR A 29 6.12 -4.76 5.34
CA THR A 29 5.28 -5.36 6.40
C THR A 29 4.37 -6.48 5.89
N LEU A 30 3.87 -6.37 4.66
CA LEU A 30 2.98 -7.37 4.06
C LEU A 30 3.74 -8.51 3.38
N SER A 31 5.01 -8.26 3.04
CA SER A 31 5.93 -9.30 2.58
C SER A 31 6.44 -10.08 3.79
N ASP A 32 6.53 -11.40 3.62
CA ASP A 32 7.04 -12.32 4.64
C ASP A 32 7.91 -13.37 3.94
N ALA A 33 8.55 -14.27 4.71
CA ALA A 33 9.32 -15.39 4.20
C ALA A 33 8.44 -16.29 3.31
N GLY A 34 8.45 -16.03 2.00
CA GLY A 34 7.68 -16.77 0.99
C GLY A 34 6.63 -15.95 0.24
N ARG A 35 6.49 -14.64 0.52
CA ARG A 35 5.53 -13.79 -0.20
C ARG A 35 6.05 -12.38 -0.39
N GLN A 36 6.09 -11.93 -1.64
CA GLN A 36 6.38 -10.54 -2.00
C GLN A 36 5.09 -9.82 -2.35
N VAL A 37 4.84 -8.68 -1.72
CA VAL A 37 3.73 -7.79 -2.06
C VAL A 37 4.28 -6.57 -2.80
N THR A 38 3.60 -6.16 -3.87
CA THR A 38 3.92 -4.94 -4.63
C THR A 38 2.67 -4.11 -4.81
N VAL A 39 2.79 -2.81 -4.55
CA VAL A 39 1.69 -1.85 -4.58
C VAL A 39 1.91 -0.82 -5.67
N THR A 40 0.89 -0.58 -6.51
CA THR A 40 0.97 0.39 -7.59
C THR A 40 -0.19 1.38 -7.59
N GLY A 41 0.13 2.66 -7.81
CA GLY A 41 -0.88 3.71 -7.94
C GLY A 41 -1.56 4.03 -6.62
N PHE A 42 -0.80 4.00 -5.53
CA PHE A 42 -1.26 4.34 -4.20
C PHE A 42 -1.75 5.82 -4.14
N ALA A 43 -2.92 6.02 -3.56
CA ALA A 43 -3.60 7.30 -3.45
C ALA A 43 -4.41 7.39 -2.15
N GLY A 44 -4.74 8.62 -1.75
CA GLY A 44 -5.55 8.87 -0.55
C GLY A 44 -4.74 9.35 0.65
N ALA A 45 -5.44 9.55 1.76
CA ALA A 45 -4.84 10.01 2.99
C ALA A 45 -4.05 8.86 3.61
N LEU A 46 -2.78 9.14 3.86
CA LEU A 46 -1.78 8.26 4.44
C LEU A 46 -2.17 7.70 5.85
N SER A 47 -3.39 7.96 6.37
CA SER A 47 -3.75 7.88 7.80
C SER A 47 -4.91 7.01 8.25
N SER A 48 -5.67 6.41 7.35
CA SER A 48 -6.82 5.60 7.77
C SER A 48 -7.43 4.82 6.63
N ARG A 49 -7.60 5.44 5.46
CA ARG A 49 -8.12 4.76 4.28
C ARG A 49 -7.34 5.17 3.04
N ALA A 50 -6.63 4.22 2.45
CA ALA A 50 -5.91 4.39 1.21
C ALA A 50 -6.56 3.58 0.09
N THR A 51 -6.38 4.05 -1.13
CA THR A 51 -6.75 3.33 -2.34
C THR A 51 -5.50 3.07 -3.18
N MET A 52 -5.50 1.98 -3.92
CA MET A 52 -4.41 1.69 -4.86
C MET A 52 -4.98 1.05 -6.12
N ARG A 53 -4.32 1.32 -7.25
CA ARG A 53 -4.76 0.81 -8.54
C ARG A 53 -4.62 -0.71 -8.60
N THR A 54 -3.46 -1.21 -8.16
CA THR A 54 -3.14 -2.64 -8.22
C THR A 54 -2.32 -3.04 -7.01
N LEU A 55 -2.63 -4.20 -6.44
CA LEU A 55 -1.80 -4.92 -5.48
C LEU A 55 -1.52 -6.30 -6.04
N THR A 56 -0.24 -6.66 -6.20
CA THR A 56 0.16 -8.00 -6.62
C THR A 56 0.84 -8.74 -5.49
N ILE A 57 0.55 -10.04 -5.42
CA ILE A 57 1.16 -10.95 -4.47
C ILE A 57 1.90 -12.02 -5.27
N ALA A 58 3.20 -12.12 -5.03
CA ALA A 58 4.08 -13.11 -5.64
C ALA A 58 4.66 -14.06 -4.58
N ASP A 59 4.98 -15.26 -5.03
CA ASP A 59 5.80 -16.23 -4.30
C ASP A 59 7.03 -16.57 -5.17
N ASP A 60 7.73 -17.66 -4.85
CA ASP A 60 8.96 -18.07 -5.54
C ASP A 60 8.79 -18.39 -7.04
N GLN A 61 7.57 -18.66 -7.52
CA GLN A 61 7.31 -18.86 -8.95
C GLN A 61 6.64 -17.64 -9.61
N GLY A 62 6.54 -16.51 -8.90
CA GLY A 62 6.01 -15.25 -9.41
C GLY A 62 4.61 -14.91 -8.91
N VAL A 63 3.95 -13.97 -9.59
CA VAL A 63 2.64 -13.43 -9.18
C VAL A 63 1.55 -14.50 -9.29
N TRP A 64 0.87 -14.76 -8.19
CA TRP A 64 -0.25 -15.72 -8.13
C TRP A 64 -1.60 -15.03 -7.84
N ILE A 65 -1.59 -13.87 -7.16
CA ILE A 65 -2.77 -12.99 -7.00
C ILE A 65 -2.49 -11.60 -7.53
N THR A 66 -3.48 -11.04 -8.24
CA THR A 66 -3.58 -9.62 -8.55
C THR A 66 -4.92 -9.08 -8.08
N LEU A 67 -4.90 -7.98 -7.34
CA LEU A 67 -6.08 -7.25 -6.90
C LEU A 67 -6.13 -5.91 -7.63
N ASN A 68 -7.27 -5.56 -8.21
CA ASN A 68 -7.48 -4.28 -8.89
C ASN A 68 -8.49 -3.40 -8.14
N GLY A 69 -8.24 -2.10 -8.12
CA GLY A 69 -9.10 -1.11 -7.46
C GLY A 69 -9.22 -1.37 -5.96
N VAL A 70 -8.09 -1.48 -5.28
CA VAL A 70 -7.98 -1.92 -3.90
C VAL A 70 -8.24 -0.76 -2.94
N VAL A 71 -8.97 -1.04 -1.86
CA VAL A 71 -9.15 -0.16 -0.70
C VAL A 71 -8.57 -0.86 0.52
N LEU A 72 -7.80 -0.12 1.29
CA LEU A 72 -7.16 -0.61 2.49
C LEU A 72 -7.40 0.38 3.64
N ASP A 73 -8.03 -0.11 4.70
CA ASP A 73 -8.33 0.61 5.92
C ASP A 73 -7.46 0.09 7.07
N TRP A 74 -6.67 0.96 7.69
CA TRP A 74 -5.75 0.59 8.77
C TRP A 74 -5.71 1.61 9.90
N SER A 75 -5.25 1.16 11.06
CA SER A 75 -5.01 2.04 12.21
C SER A 75 -3.61 2.65 12.15
N ARG A 76 -3.53 3.98 11.99
CA ARG A 76 -2.25 4.70 12.04
C ARG A 76 -1.54 4.65 13.39
N SER A 77 -2.30 4.58 14.48
CA SER A 77 -1.73 4.49 15.82
C SER A 77 -1.05 3.13 16.05
N ALA A 78 -1.52 2.08 15.37
CA ALA A 78 -0.85 0.78 15.37
C ALA A 78 0.51 0.87 14.65
N LEU A 79 0.58 1.60 13.53
CA LEU A 79 1.84 1.80 12.79
C LEU A 79 2.92 2.49 13.63
N LEU A 80 2.54 3.47 14.46
CA LEU A 80 3.48 4.12 15.39
C LEU A 80 4.03 3.15 16.44
N SER A 81 3.33 2.04 16.68
CA SER A 81 3.77 0.96 17.57
C SER A 81 4.52 -0.15 16.80
N GLY A 82 4.75 0.01 15.50
CA GLY A 82 5.36 -0.99 14.63
C GLY A 82 4.42 -2.13 14.21
N GLU A 83 3.11 -1.97 14.38
CA GLU A 83 2.12 -2.99 14.04
C GLU A 83 1.24 -2.53 12.88
N LEU A 84 1.13 -3.34 11.83
CA LEU A 84 0.13 -3.11 10.79
C LEU A 84 -1.20 -3.75 11.21
N ASN A 85 -2.11 -2.92 11.70
CA ASN A 85 -3.46 -3.34 12.05
C ASN A 85 -4.44 -2.97 10.92
N VAL A 86 -4.82 -3.98 10.12
CA VAL A 86 -5.74 -3.83 9.00
C VAL A 86 -7.18 -4.06 9.48
N SER A 87 -8.03 -3.05 9.29
CA SER A 87 -9.47 -3.13 9.56
C SER A 87 -10.26 -3.57 8.33
N GLU A 88 -9.80 -3.22 7.12
CA GLU A 88 -10.44 -3.62 5.87
C GLU A 88 -9.41 -3.77 4.75
N LEU A 89 -9.52 -4.84 3.97
CA LEU A 89 -8.89 -4.96 2.65
C LEU A 89 -9.97 -5.41 1.66
N SER A 90 -10.30 -4.54 0.72
CA SER A 90 -11.30 -4.83 -0.33
C SER A 90 -10.74 -4.51 -1.71
N ALA A 91 -11.27 -5.17 -2.74
CA ALA A 91 -10.85 -5.00 -4.12
C ALA A 91 -12.07 -5.05 -5.04
N GLN A 92 -12.01 -4.33 -6.15
CA GLN A 92 -13.06 -4.40 -7.18
C GLN A 92 -12.97 -5.70 -7.98
N GLU A 93 -11.76 -6.21 -8.17
CA GLU A 93 -11.51 -7.46 -8.89
C GLU A 93 -10.35 -8.22 -8.25
N ILE A 94 -10.49 -9.54 -8.20
CA ILE A 94 -9.48 -10.47 -7.71
C ILE A 94 -9.17 -11.47 -8.83
N ILE A 95 -7.94 -11.46 -9.30
CA ILE A 95 -7.43 -12.39 -10.31
C ILE A 95 -6.51 -13.38 -9.60
N ILE A 96 -6.86 -14.67 -9.68
CA ILE A 96 -6.04 -15.77 -9.19
C ILE A 96 -5.44 -16.46 -10.40
N ALA A 97 -4.16 -16.21 -10.68
CA ALA A 97 -3.48 -16.79 -11.83
C ALA A 97 -3.15 -18.28 -11.58
N ARG A 98 -2.88 -18.63 -10.33
CA ARG A 98 -2.55 -19.99 -9.88
C ARG A 98 -2.79 -20.12 -8.37
N MET A 99 -2.79 -21.36 -7.88
CA MET A 99 -2.69 -21.61 -6.44
C MET A 99 -1.30 -21.18 -5.94
N PRO A 100 -1.18 -20.58 -4.74
CA PRO A 100 0.11 -20.23 -4.15
C PRO A 100 0.92 -21.50 -3.89
N ASP A 101 2.23 -21.42 -4.08
CA ASP A 101 3.13 -22.40 -3.49
C ASP A 101 3.29 -22.03 -2.02
N THR A 102 2.35 -22.48 -1.19
CA THR A 102 2.54 -22.43 0.26
C THR A 102 3.62 -23.45 0.57
N GLY A 103 4.90 -23.03 0.53
CA GLY A 103 6.05 -23.91 0.73
C GLY A 103 5.74 -24.92 1.83
N GLY A 104 5.44 -26.15 1.43
CA GLY A 104 4.89 -27.14 2.33
C GLY A 104 5.96 -27.55 3.33
N GLY A 105 5.88 -27.05 4.57
CA GLY A 105 6.77 -27.36 5.68
C GLY A 105 6.45 -26.56 6.93
#